data_AF-A0A366MUT0-F1
#
_entry.id   AF-A0A366MUT0-F1
#
_cell.length_a   1.000
_cell.length_b   1.000
_cell.length_c   1.000
_cell.angle_alpha   90.00
_cell.angle_beta   90.00
_cell.angle_gamma   90.00
#
_symmetry.space_group_name_H-M   'P 1'
#
loop_
_entity.id
_entity.type
_entity.pdbx_description
1 polymer ?
#
loop_
_entity_poly.entity_id
_entity_poly.type
_entity_poly.pdbx_seq_one_letter_code
_entity_poly.pdbx_strand_id
1 'polypeptide(L)' 'MKLSKIVEKIKKYLKKDDLKKSQEEKVLKIIEDLKEKRSKIKEEIKSLDIKEINKKDELEKKLQAIAKLIKKSEALI' A
#
# COMPACT_ATOMS: atom_id res chain seq x y z
N MET A 1 7.55 -9.03 3.88
CA MET A 1 6.28 -9.65 3.38
C MET A 1 5.96 -9.13 1.98
N LYS A 2 5.72 -10.01 0.98
CA LYS A 2 5.42 -9.62 -0.42
C LYS A 2 4.16 -8.75 -0.50
N LEU A 3 4.16 -7.70 -1.33
CA LEU A 3 3.06 -6.74 -1.47
C LEU A 3 1.72 -7.44 -1.78
N SER A 4 1.74 -8.47 -2.62
CA SER A 4 0.56 -9.25 -3.01
C SER A 4 -0.15 -9.89 -1.81
N LYS A 5 0.60 -10.42 -0.82
CA LYS A 5 0.00 -11.01 0.39
C LYS A 5 -0.67 -9.96 1.28
N ILE A 6 -0.16 -8.73 1.28
CA ILE A 6 -0.74 -7.61 2.03
C ILE A 6 -2.06 -7.19 1.36
N VAL A 7 -2.05 -7.07 0.03
CA VAL A 7 -3.24 -6.76 -0.78
C VAL A 7 -4.35 -7.80 -0.58
N GLU A 8 -4.02 -9.10 -0.57
CA GLU A 8 -5.00 -10.17 -0.33
C GLU A 8 -5.65 -10.09 1.05
N LYS A 9 -4.87 -9.78 2.10
CA LYS A 9 -5.41 -9.61 3.46
C LYS A 9 -6.40 -8.46 3.51
N ILE A 10 -6.06 -7.31 2.94
CA ILE A 10 -6.97 -6.15 2.88
C ILE A 10 -8.23 -6.49 2.07
N LYS A 11 -8.09 -7.15 0.92
CA LYS A 11 -9.24 -7.58 0.10
C LYS A 11 -10.23 -8.46 0.86
N LYS A 12 -9.76 -9.28 1.81
CA LYS A 12 -10.63 -10.10 2.66
C LYS A 12 -11.48 -9.25 3.62
N TYR A 13 -10.93 -8.13 4.07
CA TYR A 13 -11.61 -7.18 4.95
C TYR A 13 -12.50 -6.19 4.17
N LEU A 14 -12.10 -5.80 2.96
CA LEU A 14 -12.89 -4.98 2.00
C LEU A 14 -14.24 -5.58 1.58
N LYS A 15 -14.48 -6.87 1.87
CA LYS A 15 -15.75 -7.55 1.54
C LYS A 15 -16.77 -7.53 2.68
N LYS A 16 -16.44 -6.94 3.83
CA LYS A 16 -17.33 -6.84 4.99
C LYS A 16 -17.63 -5.36 5.23
N ASP A 17 -18.91 -5.01 5.30
CA ASP A 17 -19.37 -3.64 5.47
C ASP A 17 -19.00 -3.03 6.84
N ASP A 18 -18.80 -3.87 7.87
CA ASP A 18 -18.30 -3.44 9.19
C ASP A 18 -17.20 -4.37 9.72
N LEU A 19 -16.08 -3.76 10.14
CA LEU A 19 -14.99 -4.46 10.81
C LEU A 19 -15.23 -4.49 12.33
N LYS A 20 -14.96 -5.64 12.96
CA LYS A 20 -14.84 -5.68 14.43
C LYS A 20 -13.55 -4.96 14.86
N LYS A 21 -13.50 -4.37 16.06
CA LYS A 21 -12.28 -3.74 16.64
C LYS A 21 -10.96 -4.50 16.41
N SER A 22 -10.94 -5.82 16.63
CA SER A 22 -9.74 -6.66 16.40
C SER A 22 -9.34 -6.76 14.91
N GLN A 23 -10.27 -6.54 13.98
CA GLN A 23 -10.01 -6.48 12.55
C GLN A 23 -9.57 -5.07 12.13
N GLU A 24 -10.14 -4.01 12.72
CA GLU A 24 -9.68 -2.63 12.53
C GLU A 24 -8.21 -2.46 12.91
N GLU A 25 -7.78 -2.96 14.08
CA GLU A 25 -6.37 -2.92 14.50
C GLU A 25 -5.44 -3.63 13.49
N LYS A 26 -5.90 -4.74 12.90
CA LYS A 26 -5.15 -5.46 11.87
C LYS A 26 -5.09 -4.67 10.57
N VAL A 27 -6.16 -3.97 10.20
CA VAL A 27 -6.20 -3.12 9.00
C VAL A 27 -5.33 -1.87 9.21
N LEU A 28 -5.37 -1.24 10.39
CA LEU A 28 -4.50 -0.12 10.77
C LEU A 28 -3.02 -0.50 10.66
N LYS A 29 -2.63 -1.65 11.22
CA LYS A 29 -1.26 -2.15 11.12
C LYS A 29 -0.83 -2.40 9.67
N ILE A 30 -1.74 -2.90 8.83
CA ILE A 30 -1.49 -3.06 7.41
C ILE A 30 -1.37 -1.70 6.69
N ILE A 31 -2.17 -0.70 7.07
CA ILE A 31 -2.09 0.66 6.53
C ILE A 31 -0.74 1.28 6.88
N GLU A 32 -0.24 1.11 8.10
CA GLU A 32 1.10 1.56 8.51
C GLU A 32 2.19 0.91 7.66
N ASP A 33 2.17 -0.42 7.50
CA ASP A 33 3.12 -1.15 6.64
C ASP A 33 3.11 -0.60 5.19
N LEU A 34 1.93 -0.24 4.68
CA LEU A 34 1.79 0.35 3.34
C LEU A 34 2.31 1.78 3.27
N LYS A 35 2.09 2.59 4.32
CA LYS A 35 2.62 3.96 4.43
C LYS A 35 4.16 3.94 4.46
N GLU A 36 4.75 3.02 5.22
CA GLU A 36 6.20 2.84 5.28
C GLU A 36 6.76 2.42 3.91
N LYS A 37 6.14 1.43 3.25
CA LYS A 37 6.53 1.02 1.89
C LYS A 37 6.38 2.14 0.86
N ARG A 38 5.32 2.94 0.96
CA ARG A 38 5.12 4.11 0.11
C ARG A 38 6.28 5.10 0.29
N SER A 39 6.72 5.32 1.53
CA SER A 39 7.86 6.20 1.80
C SER A 39 9.15 5.67 1.16
N LYS A 40 9.46 4.39 1.36
CA LYS A 40 10.65 3.74 0.76
C LYS A 40 10.66 3.85 -0.76
N ILE A 41 9.53 3.60 -1.42
CA ILE A 41 9.43 3.74 -2.89
C ILE A 41 9.61 5.20 -3.34
N LYS A 42 9.12 6.19 -2.58
CA LYS A 42 9.38 7.60 -2.90
C LYS A 42 10.87 7.94 -2.81
N GLU A 43 11.57 7.44 -1.79
CA GLU A 43 13.01 7.65 -1.67
C GLU A 43 13.77 6.94 -2.79
N GLU A 44 13.38 5.71 -3.12
CA GLU A 44 13.95 4.97 -4.24
C GLU A 44 13.79 5.75 -5.55
N ILE A 45 12.59 6.29 -5.84
CA ILE A 45 12.35 7.16 -7.00
C ILE A 45 13.23 8.40 -6.99
N LYS A 46 13.44 9.05 -5.84
CA LYS A 46 14.30 10.24 -5.72
C LYS A 46 15.78 9.93 -5.96
N SER A 47 16.22 8.71 -5.63
CA SER A 47 17.60 8.25 -5.83
C SER A 47 17.88 7.70 -7.23
N LEU A 48 16.86 7.50 -8.07
CA LEU A 48 17.06 7.01 -9.44
C LEU A 48 17.69 8.08 -10.32
N ASP A 49 18.61 7.63 -11.17
CA ASP A 49 19.22 8.47 -12.20
C ASP A 49 18.23 8.68 -13.37
N ILE A 50 18.43 9.75 -14.15
CA ILE A 50 17.59 10.11 -15.31
C ILE A 50 17.54 8.98 -16.34
N LYS A 51 18.61 8.18 -16.42
CA LYS A 51 18.72 7.02 -17.33
C LYS A 51 17.84 5.84 -16.92
N GLU A 52 17.34 5.80 -15.68
CA GLU A 52 16.48 4.73 -15.16
C GLU A 52 14.97 5.02 -15.35
N ILE A 53 14.60 5.72 -16.43
CA ILE A 53 13.22 6.17 -16.69
C ILE A 53 12.18 5.03 -16.61
N ASN A 54 12.49 3.85 -17.16
CA ASN A 54 11.59 2.69 -17.12
C ASN A 54 11.35 2.18 -15.70
N LYS A 55 12.40 2.18 -14.87
CA LYS A 55 12.33 1.74 -13.48
C LYS A 55 11.60 2.77 -12.62
N LYS A 56 11.79 4.06 -12.91
CA LYS A 56 11.04 5.15 -12.32
C LYS A 56 9.54 5.00 -12.60
N ASP A 57 9.17 4.76 -13.86
CA ASP A 57 7.78 4.50 -14.27
C ASP A 57 7.16 3.30 -13.55
N GLU A 58 7.90 2.19 -13.42
CA GLU A 58 7.42 1.02 -12.66
C GLU A 58 7.19 1.33 -11.18
N LEU A 59 8.11 2.08 -10.56
CA LEU A 59 8.00 2.48 -9.16
C LEU A 59 6.86 3.47 -8.95
N GLU A 60 6.62 4.40 -9.88
CA GLU A 60 5.47 5.30 -9.84
C GLU A 60 4.14 4.55 -9.95
N LYS A 61 4.04 3.56 -10.85
CA LYS A 61 2.86 2.67 -10.95
C LYS A 61 2.62 1.91 -9.64
N LYS A 62 3.68 1.37 -9.02
CA LYS A 62 3.60 0.72 -7.70
C LYS A 62 3.15 1.72 -6.63
N LEU A 63 3.66 2.95 -6.65
CA LEU A 63 3.30 4.00 -5.71
C LEU A 63 1.80 4.36 -5.81
N GLN A 64 1.28 4.50 -7.03
CA GLN A 64 -0.14 4.75 -7.26
C GLN A 64 -1.02 3.58 -6.77
N ALA A 65 -0.59 2.34 -7.03
CA ALA A 65 -1.32 1.15 -6.56
C ALA A 65 -1.40 1.12 -5.02
N ILE A 66 -0.30 1.41 -4.33
CA ILE A 66 -0.25 1.50 -2.86
C ILE A 66 -1.14 2.64 -2.36
N ALA A 67 -1.10 3.82 -2.99
CA ALA A 67 -1.94 4.96 -2.60
C ALA A 67 -3.44 4.65 -2.72
N LYS A 68 -3.86 4.01 -3.83
CA LYS A 68 -5.25 3.54 -3.99
C LYS A 68 -5.64 2.52 -2.93
N LEU A 69 -4.73 1.63 -2.57
CA LEU A 69 -4.97 0.59 -1.56
C LEU A 69 -5.14 1.19 -0.16
N ILE A 70 -4.29 2.15 0.21
CA ILE A 70 -4.40 2.88 1.49
C ILE A 70 -5.76 3.59 1.56
N LYS A 71 -6.13 4.36 0.54
CA LYS A 71 -7.40 5.11 0.52
C LYS A 71 -8.62 4.18 0.66
N LYS A 72 -8.60 3.02 0.00
CA LYS A 72 -9.67 2.02 0.14
C LYS A 72 -9.68 1.36 1.53
N SER A 73 -8.53 1.19 2.15
CA SER A 73 -8.41 0.58 3.48
C SER A 73 -8.83 1.55 4.58
N GLU A 74 -8.51 2.84 4.43
CA GLU A 74 -8.94 3.91 5.33
C GLU A 74 -10.45 4.12 5.27
N ALA A 75 -11.10 3.89 4.13
CA ALA A 75 -12.56 3.98 4.00
C ALA A 75 -13.33 2.79 4.63
N LEU A 76 -12.65 1.78 5.15
CA LEU A 76 -13.25 0.63 5.84
C LEU A 76 -13.25 0.76 7.36
N ILE A 77 -12.55 1.77 7.88
CA ILE A 77 -12.42 2.09 9.30
C ILE A 77 -13.26 3.35 9.52
#